data_AF-A0A842P083-F1
#
_entry.id   AF-A0A842P083-F1
#
_cell.length_a   1.000
_cell.length_b   1.000
_cell.length_c   1.000
_cell.angle_alpha   90.00
_cell.angle_beta   90.00
_cell.angle_gamma   90.00
#
_symmetry.space_group_name_H-M   'P 1'
#
loop_
_entity.id
_entity.type
_entity.pdbx_description
1 polymer ?
#
loop_
_entity_poly.entity_id
_entity_poly.type
_entity_poly.pdbx_seq_one_letter_code
_entity_poly.pdbx_strand_id
1 'polypeptide(L)'
;MVNATFEDRNDATRQGGFDADRNTDAFIARIPDYVAHGVRAFTLCLQGGMPGYEKARNSAFEADGSLRPQYLARVQRVIEAADEAGAAVILGCTYQRQDQVLRDEAAVRAAVANAARWVRQRGYAHVALEIATLSPFSADVVYPPVYL
;
A
#
# COMPACT_ATOMS: atom_id res chain seq x y z
N MET A 1 -10.03 -3.17 3.88
CA MET A 1 -8.89 -2.44 4.47
C MET A 1 -7.77 -2.26 3.46
N VAL A 2 -7.33 -3.32 2.74
CA VAL A 2 -6.26 -3.21 1.72
C VAL A 2 -6.50 -2.12 0.65
N ASN A 3 -7.77 -1.88 0.28
CA ASN A 3 -8.19 -0.85 -0.67
C ASN A 3 -8.66 0.47 -0.01
N ALA A 4 -8.28 0.74 1.26
CA ALA A 4 -8.66 1.98 1.93
C ALA A 4 -8.10 3.23 1.23
N THR A 5 -6.94 3.11 0.58
CA THR A 5 -6.28 4.21 -0.14
C THR A 5 -6.41 4.09 -1.66
N PHE A 6 -7.32 3.23 -2.13
CA PHE A 6 -7.52 2.87 -3.52
C PHE A 6 -7.75 4.09 -4.42
N GLU A 7 -7.15 4.04 -5.60
CA GLU A 7 -7.47 4.88 -6.74
C GLU A 7 -7.39 4.05 -8.02
N ASP A 8 -8.16 4.43 -9.04
CA ASP A 8 -7.99 3.88 -10.39
C ASP A 8 -7.55 4.97 -11.36
N ARG A 9 -6.31 4.90 -11.82
CA ARG A 9 -5.75 5.80 -12.85
C ARG A 9 -6.03 5.33 -14.27
N ASN A 10 -6.70 4.20 -14.46
CA ASN A 10 -7.05 3.74 -15.78
C ASN A 10 -8.36 4.40 -16.24
N ASP A 11 -8.27 5.28 -17.23
CA ASP A 11 -9.42 6.00 -17.79
C ASP A 11 -10.54 5.09 -18.29
N ALA A 12 -10.22 3.86 -18.72
CA ALA A 12 -11.19 2.92 -19.25
C ALA A 12 -11.99 2.18 -18.16
N THR A 13 -11.48 2.11 -16.93
CA THR A 13 -12.09 1.33 -15.84
C THR A 13 -12.48 2.18 -14.63
N ARG A 14 -11.90 3.38 -14.49
CA ARG A 14 -12.21 4.26 -13.37
C ARG A 14 -13.69 4.61 -13.37
N GLN A 15 -14.33 4.40 -12.22
CA GLN A 15 -15.75 4.70 -12.07
C GLN A 15 -15.94 6.21 -11.92
N GLY A 16 -16.83 6.79 -12.73
CA GLY A 16 -17.23 8.18 -12.59
C GLY A 16 -17.79 8.45 -11.20
N GLY A 17 -17.25 9.48 -10.52
CA GLY A 17 -17.69 9.86 -9.19
C GLY A 17 -17.04 9.10 -8.02
N PHE A 18 -16.12 8.16 -8.28
CA PHE A 18 -15.30 7.60 -7.19
C PHE A 18 -14.30 8.65 -6.70
N ASP A 19 -14.30 8.89 -5.39
CA ASP A 19 -13.41 9.83 -4.71
C ASP A 19 -12.49 9.04 -3.75
N ALA A 20 -11.20 9.01 -4.07
CA ALA A 20 -10.19 8.27 -3.33
C ALA A 20 -9.96 8.85 -1.92
N ASP A 21 -10.07 10.17 -1.76
CA ASP A 21 -9.95 10.82 -0.46
C ASP A 21 -11.16 10.49 0.40
N ARG A 22 -12.38 10.62 -0.15
CA ARG A 22 -13.61 10.22 0.57
C ARG A 22 -13.60 8.74 0.98
N ASN A 23 -13.08 7.85 0.14
CA ASN A 23 -12.91 6.43 0.47
C ASN A 23 -11.94 6.23 1.65
N THR A 24 -10.84 6.98 1.65
CA THR A 24 -9.85 6.95 2.74
C THR A 24 -10.46 7.46 4.04
N ASP A 25 -11.19 8.58 3.99
CA ASP A 25 -11.87 9.20 5.13
C ASP A 25 -12.89 8.26 5.76
N ALA A 26 -13.66 7.55 4.92
CA ALA A 26 -14.64 6.58 5.38
C ALA A 26 -13.99 5.41 6.13
N PHE A 27 -12.79 4.97 5.74
CA PHE A 27 -12.04 3.96 6.49
C PHE A 27 -11.50 4.52 7.80
N ILE A 28 -10.88 5.70 7.77
CA ILE A 28 -10.34 6.37 8.97
C ILE A 28 -11.42 6.53 10.05
N ALA A 29 -12.62 6.95 9.66
CA ALA A 29 -13.75 7.12 10.58
C ALA A 29 -14.17 5.80 11.27
N ARG A 30 -13.81 4.63 10.74
CA ARG A 30 -14.11 3.31 11.30
C ARG A 30 -12.99 2.72 12.14
N ILE A 31 -11.79 3.29 12.11
CA ILE A 31 -10.65 2.79 12.87
C ILE A 31 -10.97 2.65 14.37
N PRO A 32 -11.54 3.67 15.06
CA PRO A 32 -11.86 3.55 16.48
C PRO A 32 -12.84 2.40 16.77
N ASP A 33 -13.87 2.24 15.93
CA ASP A 33 -14.84 1.15 16.07
C ASP A 33 -14.15 -0.22 15.96
N TYR A 34 -13.28 -0.41 14.96
CA TYR A 34 -12.54 -1.66 14.80
C TYR A 34 -11.63 -1.95 16.00
N VAL A 35 -10.93 -0.93 16.50
CA VAL A 35 -10.06 -1.06 17.67
C VAL A 35 -10.85 -1.39 18.94
N ALA A 36 -12.02 -0.78 19.13
CA ALA A 36 -12.91 -1.08 20.25
C ALA A 36 -13.37 -2.55 20.24
N HIS A 37 -13.44 -3.18 19.06
CA HIS A 37 -13.74 -4.61 18.89
C HIS A 37 -12.50 -5.51 18.89
N GLY A 38 -11.33 -4.99 19.23
CA GLY A 38 -10.10 -5.76 19.44
C GLY A 38 -9.17 -5.87 18.23
N VAL A 39 -9.45 -5.17 17.11
CA VAL A 39 -8.51 -5.11 15.99
C VAL A 39 -7.27 -4.31 16.41
N ARG A 40 -6.07 -4.86 16.15
CA ARG A 40 -4.78 -4.24 16.53
C ARG A 40 -3.84 -3.97 15.37
N ALA A 41 -4.17 -4.42 14.17
CA ALA A 41 -3.41 -4.11 12.98
C ALA A 41 -4.32 -4.03 11.76
N PHE A 42 -3.98 -3.15 10.84
CA PHE A 42 -4.65 -2.99 9.56
C PHE A 42 -3.68 -3.27 8.41
N THR A 43 -4.10 -4.05 7.43
CA THR A 43 -3.33 -4.25 6.20
C THR A 43 -3.71 -3.21 5.15
N LEU A 44 -2.71 -2.49 4.67
CA LEU A 44 -2.75 -1.63 3.49
C LEU A 44 -1.77 -2.20 2.45
N CYS A 45 -1.97 -1.86 1.18
CA CYS A 45 -0.96 -2.16 0.16
C CYS A 45 -0.74 -0.94 -0.74
N LEU A 46 0.53 -0.65 -1.03
CA LEU A 46 0.96 0.39 -1.96
C LEU A 46 0.57 0.07 -3.42
N GLN A 47 0.08 -1.13 -3.70
CA GLN A 47 -0.59 -1.47 -4.95
C GLN A 47 -2.06 -1.91 -4.74
N GLY A 48 -2.59 -1.72 -3.53
CA GLY A 48 -3.91 -2.17 -3.10
C GLY A 48 -4.14 -3.66 -3.30
N GLY A 49 -5.38 -4.02 -3.55
CA GLY A 49 -5.83 -5.37 -3.86
C GLY A 49 -6.93 -5.37 -4.91
N MET A 50 -7.48 -6.54 -5.22
CA MET A 50 -8.55 -6.67 -6.23
C MET A 50 -9.76 -5.77 -5.89
N PRO A 51 -10.12 -4.79 -6.76
CA PRO A 51 -11.23 -3.87 -6.49
C PRO A 51 -12.61 -4.39 -6.93
N GLY A 52 -12.68 -5.66 -7.36
CA GLY A 52 -13.91 -6.28 -7.88
C GLY A 52 -14.07 -6.22 -9.39
N TYR A 53 -13.13 -5.63 -10.12
CA TYR A 53 -13.04 -5.62 -11.58
C TYR A 53 -11.59 -5.65 -12.06
N GLU A 54 -11.40 -6.04 -13.33
CA GLU A 54 -10.09 -6.20 -13.95
C GLU A 54 -9.53 -4.89 -14.51
N LYS A 55 -8.21 -4.87 -14.74
CA LYS A 55 -7.46 -3.77 -15.39
C LYS A 55 -7.45 -2.43 -14.63
N ALA A 56 -7.91 -2.38 -13.40
CA ALA A 56 -7.68 -1.22 -12.54
C ALA A 56 -6.17 -0.90 -12.48
N ARG A 57 -5.82 0.39 -12.43
CA ARG A 57 -4.45 0.87 -12.24
C ARG A 57 -4.35 1.59 -10.90
N ASN A 58 -3.98 0.82 -9.88
CA ASN A 58 -3.86 1.26 -8.50
C ASN A 58 -2.44 1.03 -7.99
N SER A 59 -1.62 2.07 -7.95
CA SER A 59 -0.25 1.95 -7.44
C SER A 59 0.31 3.26 -6.90
N ALA A 60 0.95 3.20 -5.74
CA ALA A 60 1.73 4.27 -5.13
C ALA A 60 3.10 4.47 -5.81
N PHE A 61 3.46 3.63 -6.78
CA PHE A 61 4.72 3.73 -7.51
C PHE A 61 4.50 4.31 -8.91
N GLU A 62 5.48 5.05 -9.39
CA GLU A 62 5.68 5.23 -10.83
C GLU A 62 6.49 4.06 -11.41
N ALA A 63 6.61 4.00 -12.73
CA ALA A 63 7.19 2.84 -13.43
C ALA A 63 8.67 2.56 -13.10
N ASP A 64 9.39 3.56 -12.57
CA ASP A 64 10.78 3.47 -12.12
C ASP A 64 10.92 3.10 -10.64
N GLY A 65 9.81 2.86 -9.94
CA GLY A 65 9.78 2.58 -8.50
C GLY A 65 9.84 3.83 -7.62
N SER A 66 9.80 5.04 -8.17
CA SER A 66 9.64 6.25 -7.37
C SER A 66 8.23 6.32 -6.75
N LEU A 67 8.13 6.96 -5.58
CA LEU A 67 6.89 7.06 -4.83
C LEU A 67 6.04 8.25 -5.28
N ARG A 68 4.72 8.04 -5.34
CA ARG A 68 3.74 9.04 -5.73
C ARG A 68 3.23 9.81 -4.51
N PRO A 69 3.51 11.13 -4.39
CA PRO A 69 3.16 11.89 -3.19
C PRO A 69 1.66 11.92 -2.88
N GLN A 70 0.81 12.04 -3.90
CA GLN A 70 -0.66 12.09 -3.73
C GLN A 70 -1.23 10.79 -3.15
N TYR A 71 -0.73 9.63 -3.62
CA TYR A 71 -1.13 8.34 -3.06
C TYR A 71 -0.66 8.20 -1.62
N LEU A 72 0.61 8.57 -1.35
CA LEU A 72 1.18 8.48 -0.01
C LEU A 72 0.53 9.42 0.99
N ALA A 73 -0.03 10.56 0.57
CA ALA A 73 -0.80 11.42 1.45
C ALA A 73 -1.99 10.66 2.07
N ARG A 74 -2.68 9.81 1.30
CA ARG A 74 -3.77 8.97 1.83
C ARG A 74 -3.25 7.87 2.73
N VAL A 75 -2.15 7.21 2.36
CA VAL A 75 -1.50 6.17 3.19
C VAL A 75 -1.04 6.75 4.54
N GLN A 76 -0.41 7.93 4.52
CA GLN A 76 0.01 8.66 5.71
C GLN A 76 -1.16 8.87 6.66
N ARG A 77 -2.29 9.41 6.17
CA ARG A 77 -3.47 9.70 7.00
C ARG A 77 -4.02 8.45 7.68
N VAL A 78 -4.00 7.31 6.99
CA VAL A 78 -4.44 6.04 7.59
C VAL A 78 -3.45 5.55 8.64
N ILE A 79 -2.14 5.64 8.39
CA ILE A 79 -1.11 5.25 9.37
C ILE A 79 -1.22 6.11 10.62
N GLU A 80 -1.34 7.43 10.48
CA GLU A 80 -1.45 8.37 11.60
C GLU A 80 -2.73 8.11 12.41
N ALA A 81 -3.88 7.89 11.75
CA ALA A 81 -5.11 7.56 12.45
C ALA A 81 -5.08 6.19 13.15
N ALA A 82 -4.39 5.20 12.58
CA ALA A 82 -4.19 3.90 13.21
C ALA A 82 -3.29 4.03 14.46
N ASP A 83 -2.22 4.81 14.35
CA ASP A 83 -1.29 5.10 15.45
C ASP A 83 -2.00 5.79 16.62
N GLU A 84 -2.77 6.85 16.34
CA GLU A 84 -3.59 7.56 17.32
C GLU A 84 -4.59 6.62 18.03
N ALA A 85 -5.12 5.62 17.33
CA ALA A 85 -6.02 4.63 17.88
C ALA A 85 -5.30 3.45 18.59
N GLY A 86 -3.97 3.41 18.60
CA GLY A 86 -3.20 2.31 19.20
C GLY A 86 -3.25 1.02 18.39
N ALA A 87 -3.28 1.12 17.06
CA ALA A 87 -3.21 0.02 16.11
C ALA A 87 -2.01 0.16 15.17
N ALA A 88 -1.40 -0.97 14.79
CA ALA A 88 -0.32 -1.01 13.83
C ALA A 88 -0.82 -1.05 12.38
N VAL A 89 0.06 -0.77 11.42
CA VAL A 89 -0.20 -0.98 9.99
C VAL A 89 0.78 -2.00 9.41
N ILE A 90 0.25 -2.98 8.70
CA ILE A 90 1.02 -3.87 7.82
C ILE A 90 0.93 -3.27 6.42
N LEU A 91 2.04 -2.74 5.92
CA LEU A 91 2.11 -2.03 4.65
C LEU A 91 2.75 -2.93 3.58
N GLY A 92 1.90 -3.52 2.74
CA GLY A 92 2.29 -4.24 1.54
C GLY A 92 2.93 -3.33 0.50
N CYS A 93 3.98 -3.79 -0.17
CA CYS A 93 4.63 -3.07 -1.26
C CYS A 93 4.04 -3.48 -2.60
N THR A 94 4.22 -4.74 -3.01
CA THR A 94 3.78 -5.21 -4.34
C THR A 94 2.57 -6.12 -4.28
N TYR A 95 1.80 -6.13 -5.37
CA TYR A 95 0.63 -6.96 -5.58
C TYR A 95 0.67 -7.56 -6.99
N GLN A 96 0.46 -8.88 -7.12
CA GLN A 96 0.61 -9.65 -8.37
C GLN A 96 -0.22 -9.13 -9.56
N ARG A 97 -1.29 -8.36 -9.32
CA ARG A 97 -2.13 -7.79 -10.40
C ARG A 97 -1.76 -6.37 -10.79
N GLN A 98 -0.73 -5.82 -10.16
CA GLN A 98 -0.23 -4.46 -10.35
C GLN A 98 1.29 -4.43 -10.53
N ASP A 99 1.96 -5.58 -10.50
CA ASP A 99 3.41 -5.71 -10.66
C ASP A 99 3.86 -5.15 -12.02
N GLN A 100 3.03 -5.27 -13.06
CA GLN A 100 3.23 -4.68 -14.39
C GLN A 100 3.36 -3.14 -14.40
N VAL A 101 3.02 -2.46 -13.31
CA VAL A 101 3.27 -1.02 -13.17
C VAL A 101 4.77 -0.75 -13.12
N LEU A 102 5.56 -1.63 -12.49
CA LEU A 102 7.01 -1.51 -12.36
C LEU A 102 7.68 -2.10 -13.60
N ARG A 103 8.52 -1.30 -14.26
CA ARG A 103 9.04 -1.63 -15.60
C ARG A 103 9.97 -2.85 -15.60
N ASP A 104 10.79 -3.00 -14.57
CA ASP A 104 11.89 -3.98 -14.51
C ASP A 104 12.27 -4.31 -13.05
N GLU A 105 13.19 -5.27 -12.88
CA GLU A 105 13.69 -5.69 -11.56
C GLU A 105 14.30 -4.52 -10.76
N ALA A 106 14.99 -3.60 -11.44
CA ALA A 106 15.59 -2.45 -10.78
C ALA A 106 14.51 -1.52 -10.21
N ALA A 107 13.40 -1.33 -10.94
CA ALA A 107 12.23 -0.60 -10.45
C ALA A 107 11.58 -1.28 -9.24
N VAL A 108 11.50 -2.62 -9.20
CA VAL A 108 11.01 -3.37 -8.03
C VAL A 108 11.89 -3.13 -6.81
N ARG A 109 13.22 -3.24 -6.97
CA ARG A 109 14.17 -2.96 -5.88
C ARG A 109 14.08 -1.51 -5.41
N ALA A 110 13.96 -0.56 -6.34
CA ALA A 110 13.79 0.86 -6.05
C ALA A 110 12.48 1.13 -5.29
N ALA A 111 11.37 0.52 -5.70
CA ALA A 111 10.06 0.65 -5.05
C ALA A 111 10.12 0.24 -3.57
N VAL A 112 10.66 -0.95 -3.28
CA VAL A 112 10.80 -1.46 -1.91
C VAL A 112 11.74 -0.57 -1.09
N ALA A 113 12.89 -0.18 -1.66
CA ALA A 113 13.86 0.67 -0.98
C ALA A 113 13.29 2.07 -0.68
N ASN A 114 12.52 2.64 -1.61
CA ASN A 114 11.87 3.93 -1.43
C ASN A 114 10.77 3.86 -0.37
N ALA A 115 9.95 2.79 -0.37
CA ALA A 115 8.94 2.57 0.67
C ALA A 115 9.57 2.45 2.06
N ALA A 116 10.64 1.65 2.21
CA ALA A 116 11.38 1.52 3.46
C ALA A 116 12.00 2.85 3.92
N ARG A 117 12.59 3.60 2.99
CA ARG A 117 13.15 4.93 3.29
C ARG A 117 12.06 5.90 3.74
N TRP A 118 10.90 5.88 3.09
CA TRP A 118 9.77 6.75 3.44
C TRP A 118 9.24 6.46 4.84
N VAL A 119 8.98 5.19 5.18
CA VAL A 119 8.56 4.78 6.54
C VAL A 119 9.58 5.25 7.59
N ARG A 120 10.87 5.03 7.32
CA ARG A 120 11.96 5.46 8.22
C ARG A 120 12.03 6.98 8.38
N GLN A 121 11.92 7.74 7.29
CA GLN A 121 12.00 9.21 7.30
C GLN A 121 10.83 9.85 8.06
N ARG A 122 9.66 9.21 8.05
CA ARG A 122 8.49 9.65 8.82
C ARG A 122 8.58 9.29 10.30
N GLY A 123 9.50 8.42 10.69
CA GLY A 123 9.67 7.99 12.08
C GLY A 123 8.56 7.10 12.59
N TYR A 124 7.82 6.41 11.71
CA TYR A 124 6.73 5.53 12.13
C TYR A 124 7.28 4.31 12.90
N ALA A 125 6.84 4.15 14.15
CA ALA A 125 7.26 3.05 15.01
C ALA A 125 6.35 1.80 14.89
N HIS A 126 5.11 1.98 14.43
CA HIS A 126 4.07 0.95 14.40
C HIS A 126 3.69 0.51 12.97
N VAL A 127 4.68 0.46 12.08
CA VAL A 127 4.51 0.02 10.68
C VAL A 127 5.42 -1.16 10.38
N ALA A 128 4.83 -2.28 9.94
CA ALA A 128 5.55 -3.44 9.41
C ALA A 128 5.47 -3.44 7.88
N LEU A 129 6.60 -3.56 7.19
CA LEU A 129 6.64 -3.67 5.72
C LEU A 129 6.52 -5.12 5.27
N GLU A 130 5.57 -5.38 4.38
CA GLU A 130 5.40 -6.65 3.67
C GLU A 130 5.82 -6.43 2.21
N ILE A 131 6.80 -7.18 1.71
CA ILE A 131 7.37 -6.91 0.38
C ILE A 131 6.44 -7.37 -0.75
N ALA A 132 5.84 -8.56 -0.62
CA ALA A 132 4.98 -9.14 -1.64
C ALA A 132 3.70 -9.70 -1.03
N THR A 133 2.57 -9.09 -1.37
CA THR A 133 1.24 -9.55 -0.95
C THR A 133 0.70 -10.53 -2.02
N LEU A 134 0.48 -11.80 -1.63
CA LEU A 134 -0.10 -12.88 -2.47
C LEU A 134 0.69 -13.20 -3.76
N SER A 135 1.94 -13.60 -3.63
CA SER A 135 2.68 -14.27 -4.74
C SER A 135 2.27 -15.75 -4.83
N PRO A 136 1.70 -16.25 -5.95
CA PRO A 136 1.82 -17.66 -6.29
C PRO A 136 3.25 -17.86 -6.80
N PHE A 137 4.15 -18.30 -5.94
CA PHE A 137 5.57 -18.49 -6.28
C PHE A 137 5.76 -19.25 -7.60
N SER A 138 6.31 -18.56 -8.60
CA SER A 138 7.17 -19.14 -9.65
C SER A 138 8.02 -18.05 -10.30
N ALA A 139 9.07 -17.60 -9.60
CA ALA A 139 10.34 -17.10 -10.15
C ALA A 139 11.16 -16.45 -9.02
N ASP A 140 12.25 -17.10 -8.65
CA ASP A 140 13.52 -16.53 -8.17
C ASP A 140 13.48 -15.24 -7.33
N VAL A 141 13.04 -15.37 -6.07
CA VAL A 141 13.38 -14.36 -5.06
C VAL A 141 14.79 -14.66 -4.53
N VAL A 142 15.75 -13.89 -5.02
CA VAL A 142 17.08 -13.78 -4.40
C VAL A 142 16.92 -13.04 -3.07
N TYR A 143 16.96 -13.76 -1.96
CA TYR A 143 17.14 -13.15 -0.63
C TYR A 143 18.50 -12.43 -0.60
N PRO A 144 18.58 -11.12 -0.29
CA PRO A 144 19.86 -10.51 -0.01
C PRO A 144 20.45 -11.15 1.28
N PRO A 145 21.76 -11.44 1.33
CA PRO A 145 22.37 -11.99 2.53
C PRO A 145 22.27 -10.97 3.66
N VAL A 146 21.62 -11.37 4.76
CA VAL A 146 21.68 -10.66 6.03
C VAL A 146 23.01 -11.04 6.68
N TYR A 147 23.95 -10.10 6.70
CA TYR A 147 25.12 -10.22 7.56
C TYR A 147 24.70 -9.74 8.96
N LEU A 148 24.63 -10.69 9.90
CA LEU A 148 24.60 -10.43 11.34
C LEU A 148 26.01 -10.08 11.83
#